data_AF-A0A520JHG4-F1
#
_entry.id   AF-A0A520JHG4-F1
#
_cell.length_a   1.000
_cell.length_b   1.000
_cell.length_c   1.000
_cell.angle_alpha   90.00
_cell.angle_beta   90.00
_cell.angle_gamma   90.00
#
_symmetry.space_group_name_H-M   'P 1'
#
loop_
_entity.id
_entity.type
_entity.pdbx_description
1 polymer ?
#
loop_
_entity_poly.entity_id
_entity_poly.type
_entity_poly.pdbx_seq_one_letter_code
_entity_poly.pdbx_strand_id
1 'polypeptide(L)'
;MSLVAAQAEVPRGAAVAELVDELHAFENLLRDSYAAGARVSAAFAAAQKAEKLSPVAGHQFVAAISNAGVQACGALSATADAHRLLEKLGMRLGFDVSAYGDGQKDPKEEIFTSGALRASHAA
;
A
#
# COMPACT_ATOMS: atom_id res chain seq x y z
N MET A 1 -13.89 -35.01 -29.68
CA MET A 1 -13.91 -34.11 -28.51
C MET A 1 -12.96 -34.64 -27.46
N SER A 2 -11.83 -33.98 -27.23
CA SER A 2 -11.29 -33.71 -25.88
C SER A 2 -10.08 -32.79 -26.04
N LEU A 3 -10.32 -31.48 -26.00
CA LEU A 3 -9.28 -30.47 -25.84
C LEU A 3 -9.05 -30.31 -24.33
N VAL A 4 -8.23 -31.19 -23.75
CA VAL A 4 -7.54 -30.86 -22.50
C VAL A 4 -6.29 -30.12 -22.92
N ALA A 5 -6.40 -28.79 -22.96
CA ALA A 5 -5.25 -27.93 -23.18
C ALA A 5 -4.19 -28.29 -22.13
N ALA A 6 -3.00 -28.66 -22.61
CA ALA A 6 -1.82 -28.76 -21.76
C ALA A 6 -1.65 -27.41 -21.06
N GLN A 7 -1.89 -27.39 -19.75
CA GLN A 7 -1.40 -26.30 -18.92
C GLN A 7 0.12 -26.34 -19.08
N ALA A 8 0.66 -25.39 -19.83
CA ALA A 8 2.10 -25.24 -19.98
C ALA A 8 2.68 -25.18 -18.56
N GLU A 9 3.56 -26.12 -18.25
CA GLU A 9 4.18 -26.23 -16.95
C GLU A 9 5.03 -24.97 -16.75
N VAL A 10 4.45 -23.97 -16.07
CA VAL A 10 5.17 -22.74 -15.74
C VAL A 10 6.34 -23.17 -14.86
N PRO A 11 7.59 -22.88 -15.26
CA PRO A 11 8.75 -23.20 -14.43
C PRO A 11 8.50 -22.66 -13.03
N ARG A 12 8.69 -23.49 -11.99
CA ARG A 12 8.35 -23.13 -10.60
C ARG A 12 8.90 -21.76 -10.15
N GLY A 13 10.05 -21.35 -10.70
CA GLY A 13 10.63 -20.02 -10.46
C GLY A 13 9.87 -18.85 -11.13
N ALA A 14 9.24 -19.06 -12.29
CA ALA A 14 8.45 -18.04 -12.98
C ALA A 14 7.12 -17.76 -12.25
N ALA A 15 6.45 -18.79 -11.74
CA ALA A 15 5.22 -18.61 -10.94
C ALA A 15 5.48 -17.89 -9.60
N VAL A 16 6.66 -18.11 -9.01
CA VAL A 16 7.13 -17.42 -7.79
C VAL A 16 7.42 -15.95 -8.10
N ALA A 17 8.06 -15.64 -9.23
CA ALA A 17 8.32 -14.26 -9.65
C ALA A 17 7.01 -13.49 -9.92
N GLU A 18 6.06 -14.09 -10.61
CA GLU A 18 4.74 -13.50 -10.86
C GLU A 18 4.00 -13.18 -9.56
N LEU A 19 4.03 -14.09 -8.58
CA LEU A 19 3.44 -13.83 -7.26
C LEU A 19 4.08 -12.62 -6.56
N VAL A 20 5.41 -12.49 -6.63
CA VAL A 20 6.12 -11.35 -6.05
C VAL A 20 5.71 -10.04 -6.72
N ASP A 21 5.67 -10.03 -8.05
CA ASP A 21 5.26 -8.85 -8.82
C ASP A 21 3.83 -8.42 -8.46
N GLU A 22 2.89 -9.37 -8.38
CA GLU A 22 1.51 -9.11 -8.01
C GLU A 22 1.35 -8.62 -6.56
N LEU A 23 2.17 -9.13 -5.63
CA LEU A 23 2.19 -8.66 -4.25
C LEU A 23 2.65 -7.20 -4.15
N HIS A 24 3.70 -6.83 -4.88
CA HIS A 24 4.16 -5.44 -4.95
C HIS A 24 3.15 -4.53 -5.66
N ALA A 25 2.53 -5.01 -6.74
CA ALA A 25 1.46 -4.28 -7.42
C ALA A 25 0.28 -4.01 -6.49
N PHE A 26 -0.12 -5.00 -5.68
CA PHE A 26 -1.17 -4.86 -4.70
C PHE A 26 -0.80 -3.86 -3.57
N GLU A 27 0.44 -3.92 -3.04
CA GLU A 27 0.94 -2.94 -2.06
C GLU A 27 0.87 -1.51 -2.62
N ASN A 28 1.26 -1.30 -3.86
CA ASN A 28 1.20 0.01 -4.52
C ASN A 28 -0.24 0.49 -4.70
N LEU A 29 -1.15 -0.40 -5.14
CA LEU A 29 -2.56 -0.06 -5.29
C LEU A 29 -3.21 0.37 -3.96
N LEU A 30 -2.85 -0.28 -2.85
CA LEU A 30 -3.32 0.13 -1.52
C LEU A 30 -2.80 1.52 -1.13
N ARG A 31 -1.52 1.84 -1.42
CA ARG A 31 -0.95 3.17 -1.19
C ARG A 31 -1.64 4.24 -2.03
N ASP A 32 -1.89 3.96 -3.30
CA ASP A 32 -2.60 4.88 -4.20
C ASP A 32 -4.04 5.11 -3.76
N SER A 33 -4.71 4.07 -3.28
CA SER A 33 -6.06 4.15 -2.73
C SER A 33 -6.11 5.03 -1.48
N TYR A 34 -5.15 4.86 -0.56
CA TYR A 34 -5.01 5.73 0.60
C TYR A 34 -4.77 7.18 0.21
N ALA A 35 -3.84 7.43 -0.72
CA ALA A 35 -3.52 8.76 -1.21
C ALA A 35 -4.73 9.44 -1.87
N ALA A 36 -5.53 8.68 -2.63
CA ALA A 36 -6.77 9.17 -3.22
C ALA A 36 -7.79 9.58 -2.15
N GLY A 37 -8.00 8.74 -1.12
CA GLY A 37 -8.86 9.07 0.01
C GLY A 37 -8.42 10.34 0.75
N ALA A 38 -7.11 10.51 0.98
CA ALA A 38 -6.56 11.71 1.61
C ALA A 38 -6.81 12.97 0.77
N ARG A 39 -6.67 12.90 -0.56
CA ARG A 39 -7.00 14.02 -1.47
C ARG A 39 -8.47 14.39 -1.40
N VAL A 40 -9.38 13.42 -1.32
CA VAL A 40 -10.82 13.65 -1.16
C VAL A 40 -11.11 14.39 0.14
N SER A 41 -10.53 13.95 1.26
CA SER A 41 -10.68 14.63 2.56
C SER A 41 -10.18 16.07 2.53
N ALA A 42 -9.02 16.30 1.89
CA ALA A 42 -8.46 17.65 1.76
C ALA A 42 -9.36 18.56 0.90
N ALA A 43 -9.84 18.06 -0.24
CA ALA A 43 -10.75 18.81 -1.11
C ALA A 43 -12.08 19.14 -0.39
N PHE A 44 -12.62 18.20 0.39
CA PHE A 44 -13.81 18.42 1.20
C PHE A 44 -13.60 19.55 2.22
N ALA A 45 -12.51 19.51 3.00
CA ALA A 45 -12.22 20.56 3.98
C ALA A 45 -12.04 21.94 3.33
N ALA A 46 -11.40 21.99 2.15
CA ALA A 46 -11.25 23.22 1.38
C ALA A 46 -12.61 23.77 0.92
N ALA A 47 -13.48 22.91 0.37
CA ALA A 47 -14.82 23.29 -0.06
C ALA A 47 -15.68 23.76 1.13
N GLN A 48 -15.64 23.05 2.25
CA GLN A 48 -16.35 23.41 3.47
C GLN A 48 -15.97 24.81 3.97
N LYS A 49 -14.67 25.12 3.94
CA LYS A 49 -14.15 26.44 4.30
C LYS A 49 -14.59 27.53 3.31
N ALA A 50 -14.49 27.27 2.00
CA ALA A 50 -14.86 28.23 0.96
C ALA A 50 -16.35 28.61 1.02
N GLU A 51 -17.21 27.62 1.25
CA GLU A 51 -18.66 27.78 1.35
C GLU A 51 -19.14 28.22 2.75
N LYS A 52 -18.21 28.48 3.69
CA LYS A 52 -18.51 28.88 5.07
C LYS A 52 -19.50 27.93 5.77
N LEU A 53 -19.42 26.66 5.43
CA LEU A 53 -20.29 25.65 6.02
C LEU A 53 -19.91 25.44 7.50
N SER A 54 -20.89 25.02 8.29
CA SER A 54 -20.63 24.60 9.66
C SER A 54 -19.57 23.48 9.69
N PRO A 55 -18.65 23.46 10.68
CA PRO A 55 -17.66 22.41 10.81
C PRO A 55 -18.24 20.99 10.90
N VAL A 56 -19.50 20.85 11.33
CA VAL A 56 -20.20 19.56 11.41
C VAL A 56 -20.95 19.20 10.12
N ALA A 57 -21.10 20.12 9.17
CA ALA A 57 -21.73 19.83 7.89
C ALA A 57 -20.91 18.77 7.15
N GLY A 58 -21.54 17.65 6.79
CA GLY A 58 -20.87 16.53 6.13
C GLY A 58 -19.91 15.73 7.01
N HIS A 59 -19.99 15.84 8.35
CA HIS A 59 -19.10 15.09 9.24
C HIS A 59 -19.15 13.56 9.02
N GLN A 60 -20.32 13.01 8.65
CA GLN A 60 -20.48 11.58 8.34
C GLN A 60 -19.69 11.17 7.10
N PHE A 61 -19.61 12.03 6.09
CA PHE A 61 -18.80 11.81 4.90
C PHE A 61 -17.31 11.77 5.26
N VAL A 62 -16.83 12.76 6.02
CA VAL A 62 -15.43 12.80 6.47
C VAL A 62 -15.09 11.57 7.33
N ALA A 63 -16.00 11.18 8.22
CA ALA A 63 -15.83 9.98 9.04
C ALA A 63 -15.72 8.71 8.18
N ALA A 64 -16.57 8.57 7.15
CA ALA A 64 -16.54 7.43 6.24
C ALA A 64 -15.22 7.36 5.45
N ILE A 65 -14.76 8.47 4.86
CA ILE A 65 -13.49 8.51 4.13
C ILE A 65 -12.29 8.27 5.06
N SER A 66 -12.31 8.84 6.27
CA SER A 66 -11.25 8.62 7.26
C SER A 66 -11.18 7.15 7.68
N ASN A 67 -12.33 6.50 7.90
CA ASN A 67 -12.40 5.08 8.22
C ASN A 67 -11.90 4.21 7.05
N ALA A 68 -12.21 4.57 5.80
CA ALA A 68 -11.66 3.89 4.63
C ALA A 68 -10.13 4.00 4.58
N GLY A 69 -9.57 5.17 4.93
CA GLY A 69 -8.12 5.36 5.07
C GLY A 69 -7.49 4.47 6.14
N VAL A 70 -8.13 4.35 7.31
CA VAL A 70 -7.68 3.44 8.37
C VAL A 70 -7.67 1.98 7.89
N GLN A 71 -8.70 1.55 7.18
CA GLN A 71 -8.77 0.20 6.62
C GLN A 71 -7.67 -0.05 5.57
N ALA A 72 -7.37 0.93 4.71
CA ALA A 72 -6.27 0.83 3.75
C ALA A 72 -4.90 0.68 4.45
N CYS A 73 -4.65 1.43 5.53
CA CYS A 73 -3.45 1.26 6.35
C CYS A 73 -3.38 -0.12 7.03
N GLY A 74 -4.52 -0.62 7.52
CA GLY A 74 -4.64 -1.97 8.06
C GLY A 74 -4.29 -3.03 7.02
N ALA A 75 -4.81 -2.89 5.79
CA ALA A 75 -4.49 -3.76 4.68
C ALA A 75 -3.01 -3.72 4.31
N LEU A 76 -2.38 -2.54 4.28
CA LEU A 76 -0.92 -2.41 4.05
C LEU A 76 -0.10 -3.18 5.09
N SER A 77 -0.49 -3.08 6.37
CA SER A 77 0.18 -3.81 7.45
C SER A 77 0.03 -5.32 7.28
N ALA A 78 -1.18 -5.77 6.94
CA ALA A 78 -1.46 -7.19 6.67
C ALA A 78 -0.68 -7.72 5.45
N THR A 79 -0.53 -6.92 4.39
CA THR A 79 0.28 -7.27 3.22
C THR A 79 1.75 -7.40 3.59
N ALA A 80 2.30 -6.51 4.41
CA ALA A 80 3.69 -6.64 4.91
C ALA A 80 3.89 -7.92 5.72
N ASP A 81 2.90 -8.32 6.53
CA ASP A 81 2.95 -9.60 7.24
C ASP A 81 2.85 -10.80 6.30
N ALA A 82 2.06 -10.71 5.22
CA ALA A 82 1.98 -11.74 4.18
C ALA A 82 3.34 -11.95 3.48
N HIS A 83 4.05 -10.86 3.15
CA HIS A 83 5.42 -10.91 2.62
C HIS A 83 6.36 -11.69 3.54
N ARG A 84 6.36 -11.38 4.85
CA ARG A 84 7.18 -12.07 5.86
C ARG A 84 6.83 -13.55 6.02
N LEU A 85 5.55 -13.90 5.88
CA LEU A 85 5.12 -15.31 5.93
C LEU A 85 5.63 -16.08 4.70
N LEU A 86 5.59 -15.47 3.52
CA LEU A 86 6.11 -16.07 2.29
C LEU A 86 7.63 -16.23 2.33
N GLU A 87 8.35 -15.24 2.86
CA GLU A 87 9.78 -15.34 3.13
C GLU A 87 10.08 -16.55 4.04
N LYS A 88 9.41 -16.67 5.19
CA LYS A 88 9.60 -17.81 6.11
C LYS A 88 9.27 -19.16 5.45
N LEU A 89 8.24 -19.21 4.61
CA LEU A 89 7.87 -20.42 3.88
C LEU A 89 8.92 -20.78 2.82
N GLY A 90 9.38 -19.79 2.05
CA GLY A 90 10.42 -19.97 1.05
C GLY A 90 11.74 -20.48 1.64
N MET A 91 12.15 -19.95 2.80
CA MET A 91 13.35 -20.41 3.51
C MET A 91 13.25 -21.89 3.89
N ARG A 92 12.09 -22.32 4.40
CA ARG A 92 11.85 -23.73 4.77
C ARG A 92 11.85 -24.67 3.57
N LEU A 93 11.50 -24.17 2.39
CA LEU A 93 11.43 -24.94 1.15
C LEU A 93 12.71 -24.83 0.30
N GLY A 94 13.72 -24.07 0.75
CA GLY A 94 14.99 -23.89 0.06
C GLY A 94 14.96 -22.97 -1.15
N PHE A 95 13.99 -22.04 -1.23
CA PHE A 95 13.94 -21.00 -2.27
C PHE A 95 14.77 -19.78 -1.89
N ASP A 96 15.21 -19.02 -2.90
CA ASP A 96 15.72 -17.67 -2.68
C ASP A 96 14.55 -16.77 -2.26
N VAL A 97 14.68 -16.15 -1.09
CA VAL A 97 13.62 -15.39 -0.42
C VAL A 97 13.85 -13.89 -0.41
N SER A 98 14.96 -13.44 -1.01
CA SER A 98 15.32 -12.03 -1.12
C SER A 98 14.22 -11.20 -1.79
N ALA A 99 13.43 -11.82 -2.68
CA ALA A 99 12.29 -11.23 -3.37
C ALA A 99 11.02 -11.01 -2.52
N TYR A 100 10.86 -11.71 -1.39
CA TYR A 100 9.69 -11.60 -0.52
C TYR A 100 9.94 -10.71 0.70
N GLY A 101 11.20 -10.47 1.04
CA GLY A 101 11.60 -9.81 2.27
C GLY A 101 11.32 -8.31 2.29
N ASP A 102 10.97 -7.82 3.48
CA ASP A 102 10.91 -6.40 3.82
C ASP A 102 12.33 -5.78 3.94
N GLY A 103 13.38 -6.61 3.81
CA GLY A 103 14.79 -6.25 4.03
C GLY A 103 15.46 -5.44 2.92
N GLN A 104 14.84 -5.32 1.75
CA GLN A 104 15.26 -4.37 0.69
C GLN A 104 14.38 -3.13 0.62
N LYS A 105 13.82 -2.71 1.75
CA LYS A 105 13.19 -1.38 1.90
C LYS A 105 14.03 -0.48 2.79
N ASP A 106 15.37 -0.52 2.66
CA ASP A 106 16.18 0.54 3.25
C ASP A 106 15.71 1.85 2.59
N PRO A 107 15.06 2.78 3.33
CA PRO A 107 14.92 4.11 2.79
C PRO A 107 16.35 4.58 2.53
N LYS A 108 16.64 5.08 1.32
CA LYS A 108 17.81 5.95 1.16
C LYS A 108 17.74 6.93 2.33
N GLU A 109 18.74 6.94 3.19
CA GLU A 109 18.74 7.49 4.56
C GLU A 109 18.26 8.97 4.66
N GLU A 110 18.00 9.61 3.53
CA GLU A 110 17.68 11.02 3.38
C GLU A 110 16.18 11.36 3.36
N ILE A 111 15.26 10.41 3.09
CA ILE A 111 13.91 10.79 2.59
C ILE A 111 12.83 10.96 3.69
N PHE A 112 12.88 10.21 4.80
CA PHE A 112 11.72 10.17 5.73
C PHE A 112 11.99 10.50 7.20
N THR A 113 13.25 10.51 7.67
CA THR A 113 13.56 10.77 9.09
C THR A 113 14.62 11.85 9.34
N SER A 114 15.14 12.50 8.29
CA SER A 114 15.91 13.71 8.49
C SER A 114 14.94 14.81 8.92
N GLY A 115 14.93 15.15 10.22
CA GLY A 115 14.17 16.28 10.79
C GLY A 115 14.60 17.65 10.26
N ALA A 116 15.10 17.72 9.02
CA ALA A 116 15.65 18.89 8.35
C ALA A 116 14.71 19.37 7.23
N LEU A 117 13.48 19.71 7.59
CA LEU A 117 12.68 20.70 6.84
C LEU A 117 11.72 21.40 7.83
N ARG A 118 12.31 22.17 8.75
CA ARG A 118 11.63 23.32 9.36
C ARG A 118 12.35 24.59 8.89
N ALA A 119 11.80 25.22 7.86
CA ALA A 119 11.95 26.66 7.62
C ALA A 119 10.92 27.18 6.61
N SER A 120 9.62 27.10 6.91
CA SER A 120 8.64 27.98 6.23
C SER A 120 7.31 28.03 6.98
N HIS A 121 7.30 28.62 8.17
CA HIS A 121 6.14 29.34 8.71
C HIS A 121 6.63 30.43 9.66
N ALA A 122 7.21 31.48 9.07
CA ALA A 122 7.38 32.79 9.66
C ALA A 122 7.35 33.82 8.53
N ALA A 123 6.14 34.27 8.19
CA ALA A 123 5.81 35.57 7.58
C ALA A 123 4.28 35.66 7.50
#